data_AF-A0A2N6QUF6-F1
#
_entry.id   AF-A0A2N6QUF6-F1
#
_cell.length_a   1.000
_cell.length_b   1.000
_cell.length_c   1.000
_cell.angle_alpha   90.00
_cell.angle_beta   90.00
_cell.angle_gamma   90.00
#
_symmetry.space_group_name_H-M   'P 1'
#
loop_
_entity.id
_entity.type
_entity.pdbx_description
1 polymer ?
#
loop_
_entity_poly.entity_id
_entity_poly.type
_entity_poly.pdbx_seq_one_letter_code
_entity_poly.pdbx_strand_id
1 'polypeptide(L)'
;MKMMQRKIIKRASIFFITSVILSVFILIIVVIRIEDFNTPKGAIRKGDLKEYYWLKKVSVSQNTIRICIYNDYNGKLALDADFPLASFSDTTLNSVRIFEPCYLVLYNGEKIKPAKIYAGYLKE
;
A
#
# COMPACT_ATOMS: atom_id res chain seq x y z
N MET A 1 21.43 1.03 51.03
CA MET A 1 22.03 0.92 49.68
C MET A 1 23.09 2.01 49.48
N LYS A 2 24.38 1.64 49.33
CA LYS A 2 25.51 2.59 49.24
C LYS A 2 25.36 3.55 48.04
N MET A 3 25.82 4.79 48.17
CA MET A 3 25.69 5.87 47.17
C MET A 3 26.23 5.49 45.78
N MET A 4 27.27 4.64 45.75
CA MET A 4 27.89 4.11 44.53
C MET A 4 26.97 3.13 43.78
N GLN A 5 26.19 2.31 44.49
CA GLN A 5 25.22 1.38 43.90
C GLN A 5 24.04 2.13 43.25
N ARG A 6 23.58 3.24 43.85
CA ARG A 6 22.55 4.10 43.26
C ARG A 6 23.00 4.72 41.91
N LYS A 7 24.28 5.09 41.78
CA LYS A 7 24.84 5.63 40.52
C LYS A 7 24.90 4.57 39.41
N ILE A 8 25.28 3.33 39.76
CA ILE A 8 25.34 2.21 38.82
C ILE A 8 23.93 1.85 38.32
N ILE A 9 22.96 1.73 39.23
CA ILE A 9 21.56 1.43 38.87
C ILE A 9 21.00 2.50 37.93
N LYS A 10 21.20 3.79 38.23
CA LYS A 10 20.75 4.89 37.35
C LYS A 10 21.35 4.81 35.95
N ARG A 11 22.65 4.52 35.83
CA ARG A 11 23.32 4.36 34.53
C ARG A 11 22.79 3.14 33.76
N ALA A 12 22.58 2.03 34.45
CA ALA A 12 21.98 0.82 33.85
C ALA A 12 20.54 1.07 33.37
N SER A 13 19.73 1.78 34.15
CA SER A 13 18.36 2.16 33.75
C SER A 13 18.36 3.07 32.52
N ILE A 14 19.25 4.05 32.45
CA ILE A 14 19.39 4.94 31.27
C ILE A 14 19.80 4.13 30.04
N PHE A 15 20.79 3.23 30.18
CA PHE A 15 21.21 2.36 29.09
C PHE A 15 20.08 1.43 28.60
N PHE A 16 19.31 0.87 29.52
CA PHE A 16 18.16 0.04 29.17
C PHE A 16 17.09 0.84 28.41
N ILE A 17 16.70 2.01 28.92
CA ILE A 17 15.69 2.87 28.26
C ILE A 17 16.15 3.28 26.87
N THR A 18 17.41 3.71 26.72
CA THR A 18 17.97 4.09 25.41
C THR A 18 18.03 2.92 24.43
N SER A 19 18.38 1.72 24.89
CA SER A 19 18.36 0.50 24.07
C SER A 19 16.95 0.15 23.58
N VAL A 20 15.94 0.26 24.46
CA VAL A 20 14.53 0.04 24.09
C VAL A 20 14.08 1.04 23.03
N ILE A 21 14.34 2.34 23.24
CA ILE A 21 13.98 3.39 22.28
C ILE A 21 14.65 3.14 20.92
N LEU A 22 15.94 2.81 20.92
CA LEU A 22 16.68 2.52 19.69
C LEU A 22 16.10 1.30 18.96
N SER A 23 15.74 0.25 19.71
CA SER A 23 15.14 -0.97 19.15
C SER A 23 13.80 -0.67 18.47
N VAL A 24 12.93 0.12 19.11
CA VAL A 24 11.66 0.57 18.52
C VAL A 24 11.89 1.40 17.26
N PHE A 25 12.88 2.31 17.29
CA PHE A 25 13.20 3.13 16.13
C PHE A 25 13.70 2.30 14.94
N ILE A 26 14.55 1.30 15.18
CA ILE A 26 15.01 0.36 14.16
C ILE A 26 13.81 -0.43 13.58
N LEU A 27 12.90 -0.90 14.42
CA LEU A 27 11.69 -1.61 13.95
C LEU A 27 10.84 -0.73 13.03
N ILE A 28 10.65 0.55 13.38
CA ILE A 28 9.91 1.50 12.55
C ILE A 28 10.59 1.66 11.17
N ILE A 29 11.92 1.83 11.14
CA ILE A 29 12.68 1.95 9.88
C ILE A 29 12.54 0.67 9.03
N VAL A 30 12.60 -0.50 9.66
CA VAL A 30 12.45 -1.79 8.96
C VAL A 30 11.07 -1.89 8.33
N VAL A 31 10.01 -1.54 9.06
CA VAL A 31 8.63 -1.56 8.54
C VAL A 31 8.49 -0.60 7.35
N ILE A 32 8.97 0.65 7.49
CA ILE A 32 8.91 1.65 6.40
C ILE A 32 9.65 1.12 5.15
N ARG A 33 10.85 0.54 5.32
CA ARG A 33 11.61 -0.02 4.19
C ARG A 33 10.88 -1.17 3.49
N ILE A 34 10.20 -2.03 4.24
CA ILE A 34 9.44 -3.15 3.67
C ILE A 34 8.26 -2.60 2.85
N GLU A 35 7.55 -1.59 3.37
CA GLU A 35 6.45 -0.94 2.65
C GLU A 35 6.94 -0.26 1.37
N ASP A 36 8.05 0.48 1.43
CA ASP A 36 8.67 1.11 0.26
C ASP A 36 9.10 0.08 -0.80
N PHE A 37 9.66 -1.06 -0.37
CA PHE A 37 10.09 -2.12 -1.29
C PHE A 37 8.92 -2.78 -2.03
N ASN A 38 7.79 -2.94 -1.35
CA ASN A 38 6.59 -3.55 -1.92
C ASN A 38 5.72 -2.56 -2.72
N THR A 39 5.98 -1.24 -2.61
CA THR A 39 5.18 -0.21 -3.28
C THR A 39 5.65 0.01 -4.72
N PRO A 40 4.82 -0.27 -5.74
CA PRO A 40 5.18 0.01 -7.11
C PRO A 40 5.32 1.52 -7.35
N LYS A 41 6.43 1.96 -7.97
CA LYS A 41 6.65 3.39 -8.26
C LYS A 41 5.48 4.00 -9.02
N GLY A 42 4.95 5.10 -8.48
CA GLY A 42 3.82 5.85 -9.05
C GLY A 42 2.45 5.19 -8.85
N ALA A 43 2.36 4.16 -8.00
CA ALA A 43 1.09 3.58 -7.60
C ALA A 43 0.48 4.34 -6.42
N ILE A 44 -0.84 4.29 -6.31
CA ILE A 44 -1.60 4.80 -5.17
C ILE A 44 -2.23 3.64 -4.41
N ARG A 45 -2.27 3.75 -3.08
CA ARG A 45 -2.90 2.75 -2.21
C ARG A 45 -4.40 2.94 -2.21
N LYS A 46 -5.16 1.87 -2.48
CA LYS A 46 -6.64 1.87 -2.42
C LYS A 46 -7.16 0.61 -1.74
N GLY A 47 -8.26 0.74 -1.00
CA GLY A 47 -8.84 -0.32 -0.19
C GLY A 47 -9.08 0.10 1.25
N ASP A 48 -9.33 -0.87 2.10
CA ASP A 48 -9.60 -0.67 3.52
C ASP A 48 -8.43 -1.17 4.41
N LEU A 49 -8.65 -1.25 5.73
CA LEU A 49 -7.64 -1.72 6.67
C LEU A 49 -7.33 -3.22 6.54
N LYS A 50 -8.23 -4.01 5.93
CA LYS A 50 -8.10 -5.47 5.81
C LYS A 50 -7.58 -5.88 4.44
N GLU A 51 -8.03 -5.21 3.39
CA GLU A 51 -7.68 -5.50 2.00
C GLU A 51 -7.39 -4.19 1.27
N TYR A 52 -6.13 -4.00 0.89
CA TYR A 52 -5.73 -2.89 0.04
C TYR A 52 -4.81 -3.35 -1.08
N TYR A 53 -4.84 -2.61 -2.17
CA TYR A 53 -4.09 -2.86 -3.38
C TYR A 53 -3.37 -1.57 -3.80
N TRP A 54 -2.27 -1.75 -4.51
CA TRP A 54 -1.55 -0.67 -5.17
C TRP A 54 -2.04 -0.54 -6.60
N LEU A 55 -2.60 0.61 -6.94
CA LEU A 55 -3.10 0.90 -8.28
C LEU A 55 -2.13 1.81 -9.00
N LYS A 56 -1.59 1.34 -10.13
CA LYS A 56 -0.71 2.10 -10.99
C LYS A 56 -1.38 2.36 -12.33
N LYS A 57 -1.57 3.63 -12.65
CA LYS A 57 -1.93 4.05 -14.00
C LYS A 57 -0.76 3.76 -14.95
N VAL A 58 -1.02 2.98 -15.99
CA VAL A 58 -0.02 2.61 -17.01
C VAL A 58 -0.12 3.56 -18.21
N SER A 59 -1.33 3.76 -18.72
CA SER A 59 -1.59 4.62 -19.87
C SER A 59 -3.05 5.07 -19.87
N VAL A 60 -3.31 6.14 -20.63
CA VAL A 60 -4.66 6.63 -20.92
C VAL A 60 -4.79 6.65 -22.43
N SER A 61 -5.83 5.99 -22.94
CA SER A 61 -6.24 6.03 -24.35
C SER A 61 -7.55 6.81 -24.46
N GLN A 62 -8.09 6.98 -25.68
CA GLN A 62 -9.31 7.76 -25.91
C GLN A 62 -10.49 7.32 -25.02
N ASN A 63 -10.72 6.01 -24.88
CA ASN A 63 -11.90 5.48 -24.18
C ASN A 63 -11.55 4.63 -22.95
N THR A 64 -10.28 4.41 -22.67
CA THR A 64 -9.84 3.50 -21.61
C THR A 64 -8.67 4.06 -20.83
N ILE A 65 -8.61 3.67 -19.55
CA ILE A 65 -7.44 3.83 -18.70
C ILE A 65 -6.89 2.45 -18.36
N ARG A 66 -5.60 2.22 -18.64
CA ARG A 66 -4.94 0.97 -18.28
C ARG A 66 -4.40 1.07 -16.87
N ILE A 67 -4.81 0.15 -16.01
CA ILE A 67 -4.45 0.12 -14.60
C ILE A 67 -3.83 -1.24 -14.28
N CYS A 68 -2.62 -1.22 -13.73
CA CYS A 68 -2.04 -2.36 -13.04
C CYS A 68 -2.42 -2.30 -11.56
N ILE A 69 -2.92 -3.40 -11.03
CA ILE A 69 -3.32 -3.58 -9.64
C ILE A 69 -2.37 -4.60 -9.04
N TYR A 70 -1.69 -4.24 -7.96
CA TYR A 70 -0.74 -5.09 -7.25
C TYR A 70 -1.22 -5.37 -5.84
N ASN A 71 -1.01 -6.59 -5.38
CA ASN A 71 -1.25 -6.98 -4.00
C ASN A 71 -0.26 -6.26 -3.08
N ASP A 72 -0.75 -5.76 -1.95
CA ASP A 72 0.03 -5.04 -0.94
C ASP A 72 1.03 -5.90 -0.17
N TYR A 73 0.67 -7.16 0.10
CA TYR A 73 1.45 -8.08 0.92
C TYR A 73 2.78 -8.46 0.27
N ASN A 74 2.79 -8.71 -1.05
CA ASN A 74 3.97 -9.21 -1.76
C ASN A 74 4.29 -8.47 -3.07
N GLY A 75 3.55 -7.41 -3.40
CA GLY A 75 3.75 -6.65 -4.63
C GLY A 75 3.42 -7.41 -5.92
N LYS A 76 2.82 -8.62 -5.86
CA LYS A 76 2.48 -9.40 -7.05
C LYS A 76 1.37 -8.71 -7.85
N LEU A 77 1.49 -8.78 -9.18
CA LEU A 77 0.48 -8.28 -10.10
C LEU A 77 -0.82 -9.08 -9.95
N ALA A 78 -1.84 -8.45 -9.40
CA ALA A 78 -3.17 -9.00 -9.21
C ALA A 78 -4.00 -8.94 -10.50
N LEU A 79 -3.97 -7.79 -11.17
CA LEU A 79 -4.67 -7.56 -12.42
C LEU A 79 -3.96 -6.48 -13.25
N ASP A 80 -3.88 -6.68 -14.56
CA ASP A 80 -3.49 -5.65 -15.53
C ASP A 80 -4.60 -5.59 -16.57
N ALA A 81 -5.33 -4.47 -16.60
CA ALA A 81 -6.54 -4.35 -17.39
C ALA A 81 -6.82 -2.90 -17.83
N ASP A 82 -7.57 -2.79 -18.92
CA ASP A 82 -8.17 -1.55 -19.36
C ASP A 82 -9.54 -1.38 -18.72
N PHE A 83 -9.80 -0.21 -18.15
CA PHE A 83 -11.11 0.18 -17.62
C PHE A 83 -11.73 1.30 -18.46
N PRO A 84 -13.06 1.35 -18.63
CA PRO A 84 -13.74 2.42 -19.35
C PRO A 84 -13.45 3.79 -18.73
N LEU A 85 -12.90 4.72 -19.52
CA LEU A 85 -12.52 6.05 -19.03
C LEU A 85 -13.76 6.88 -18.63
N ALA A 86 -14.89 6.67 -19.31
CA ALA A 86 -16.15 7.36 -19.04
C ALA A 86 -16.70 7.15 -17.62
N SER A 87 -16.29 6.07 -16.95
CA SER A 87 -16.69 5.80 -15.56
C SER A 87 -15.87 6.60 -14.54
N PHE A 88 -14.79 7.28 -14.93
CA PHE A 88 -13.95 8.04 -14.01
C PHE A 88 -14.15 9.55 -14.18
N SER A 89 -14.20 10.27 -13.05
CA SER A 89 -14.21 11.74 -13.06
C SER A 89 -12.87 12.34 -13.51
N ASP A 90 -11.77 11.61 -13.32
CA ASP A 90 -10.42 12.02 -13.71
C ASP A 90 -9.53 10.79 -13.98
N THR A 91 -8.25 11.03 -14.31
CA THR A 91 -7.26 9.96 -14.50
C THR A 91 -6.30 9.81 -13.32
N THR A 92 -6.57 10.43 -12.17
CA THR A 92 -5.67 10.37 -11.01
C THR A 92 -5.89 9.10 -10.18
N LEU A 93 -6.93 8.32 -10.50
CA LEU A 93 -7.40 7.14 -9.76
C LEU A 93 -7.88 7.48 -8.33
N ASN A 94 -7.98 8.78 -7.99
CA ASN A 94 -8.45 9.20 -6.67
C ASN A 94 -9.92 8.87 -6.43
N SER A 95 -10.73 8.79 -7.49
CA SER A 95 -12.14 8.40 -7.43
C SER A 95 -12.35 6.93 -7.06
N VAL A 96 -11.33 6.08 -7.19
CA VAL A 96 -11.38 4.67 -6.79
C VAL A 96 -11.37 4.56 -5.27
N ARG A 97 -12.26 3.75 -4.71
CA ARG A 97 -12.30 3.42 -3.28
C ARG A 97 -11.55 2.12 -2.99
N ILE A 98 -11.96 1.03 -3.63
CA ILE A 98 -11.45 -0.32 -3.39
C ILE A 98 -11.45 -1.13 -4.69
N PHE A 99 -10.58 -2.13 -4.76
CA PHE A 99 -10.64 -3.18 -5.77
C PHE A 99 -11.26 -4.42 -5.13
N GLU A 100 -12.43 -4.81 -5.63
CA GLU A 100 -12.98 -6.14 -5.38
C GLU A 100 -12.54 -7.02 -6.57
N PRO A 101 -12.30 -8.33 -6.41
CA PRO A 101 -11.80 -9.17 -7.49
C PRO A 101 -12.60 -8.95 -8.78
N CYS A 102 -11.89 -8.51 -9.84
CA CYS A 102 -12.42 -8.22 -11.17
C CYS A 102 -13.27 -6.94 -11.35
N TYR A 103 -13.44 -6.09 -10.32
CA TYR A 103 -14.11 -4.78 -10.47
C TYR A 103 -13.52 -3.68 -9.57
N LEU A 104 -13.43 -2.47 -10.12
CA LEU A 104 -13.11 -1.27 -9.34
C LEU A 104 -14.40 -0.69 -8.75
N VAL A 105 -14.39 -0.41 -7.45
CA VAL A 105 -15.49 0.28 -6.78
C VAL A 105 -15.07 1.72 -6.55
N LEU A 106 -15.86 2.66 -7.06
CA LEU A 106 -15.65 4.09 -6.87
C LEU A 106 -16.27 4.60 -5.56
N TYR A 107 -15.88 5.80 -5.12
CA TYR A 107 -16.46 6.43 -3.93
C TYR A 107 -17.95 6.76 -4.06
N ASN A 108 -18.45 6.96 -5.30
CA ASN A 108 -19.88 7.13 -5.58
C ASN A 108 -20.67 5.80 -5.53
N GLY A 109 -20.00 4.67 -5.29
CA GLY A 109 -20.61 3.34 -5.22
C GLY A 109 -20.68 2.59 -6.55
N GLU A 110 -20.30 3.21 -7.66
CA GLU A 110 -20.29 2.58 -8.98
C GLU A 110 -19.25 1.44 -9.04
N LYS A 111 -19.64 0.32 -9.66
CA LYS A 111 -18.75 -0.81 -9.93
C LYS A 111 -18.35 -0.83 -11.41
N ILE A 112 -17.06 -0.76 -11.67
CA ILE A 112 -16.49 -0.69 -13.01
C ILE A 112 -15.80 -2.01 -13.32
N LYS A 113 -16.28 -2.69 -14.36
CA LYS A 113 -15.61 -3.88 -14.91
C LYS A 113 -14.49 -3.50 -15.88
N PRO A 114 -13.43 -4.31 -15.98
CA PRO A 114 -12.44 -4.14 -17.02
C PRO A 114 -13.08 -4.37 -18.39
N ALA A 115 -12.73 -3.52 -19.36
CA ALA A 115 -13.07 -3.72 -20.77
C ALA A 115 -12.17 -4.77 -21.43
N LYS A 116 -10.93 -4.92 -20.94
CA LYS A 116 -9.97 -5.90 -21.45
C LYS A 116 -8.95 -6.25 -20.38
N ILE A 117 -8.64 -7.54 -20.22
CA ILE A 117 -7.67 -8.06 -19.26
C ILE A 117 -6.43 -8.56 -19.99
N TYR A 118 -5.24 -8.18 -19.54
CA TYR A 118 -3.96 -8.58 -20.10
C TYR A 118 -3.27 -9.64 -19.23
N ALA A 119 -3.11 -9.36 -17.94
CA ALA A 119 -2.34 -10.18 -17.02
C ALA A 119 -2.91 -10.14 -15.59
N GLY A 120 -2.32 -10.93 -14.69
CA GLY A 120 -2.76 -11.06 -13.30
C GLY A 120 -3.21 -12.47 -12.95
N TYR A 121 -3.32 -12.75 -11.66
CA TYR A 121 -3.81 -14.02 -11.12
C TYR A 121 -5.31 -13.98 -10.79
N LEU A 122 -5.94 -12.80 -10.79
CA LEU A 122 -7.39 -12.61 -10.61
C LEU A 122 -8.09 -12.40 -11.97
N LYS A 123 -7.82 -13.26 -12.94
CA LYS A 123 -8.55 -13.25 -14.22
C LYS A 123 -9.88 -13.99 -14.04
N GLU A 124 -10.97 -13.46 -14.60
CA GLU A 124 -12.24 -14.20 -14.75
C GLU A 124 -12.05 -15.44 -15.62
#